data_AF-A0A969AR36-F1
#
_entry.id   AF-A0A969AR36-F1
#
_cell.length_a   1.000
_cell.length_b   1.000
_cell.length_c   1.000
_cell.angle_alpha   90.00
_cell.angle_beta   90.00
_cell.angle_gamma   90.00
#
_symmetry.space_group_name_H-M   'P 1'
#
loop_
_entity.id
_entity.type
_entity.pdbx_description
1 polymer ?
#
loop_
_entity_poly.entity_id
_entity_poly.type
_entity_poly.pdbx_seq_one_letter_code
_entity_poly.pdbx_strand_id
1 'polypeptide(L)'
;KGIVLGLKKATGLLHLAGPESLSRYDVGCNLARILGVDETLVRGCLQAEVKMAAPRPRDLTMIDQLAQALGYSPVTMEEALKNKIFAK
;
A
#
# COMPACT_ATOMS: atom_id res chain seq x y z
N LYS A 1 4.96 13.47 -9.69
CA LYS A 1 5.14 12.15 -9.04
C LYS A 1 3.78 11.44 -9.08
N GLY A 2 3.70 10.15 -9.39
CA GLY A 2 2.38 9.48 -9.46
C GLY A 2 1.78 9.33 -10.86
N ILE A 3 0.46 9.08 -10.93
CA ILE A 3 -0.27 8.70 -12.16
C ILE A 3 -0.12 9.69 -13.32
N VAL A 4 0.02 10.99 -13.04
CA VAL A 4 0.24 12.05 -14.04
C VAL A 4 1.55 11.87 -14.81
N LEU A 5 2.56 11.24 -14.19
CA LEU A 5 3.81 10.90 -14.86
C LEU A 5 3.61 9.77 -15.89
N GLY A 6 2.85 8.74 -15.51
CA GLY A 6 2.49 7.64 -16.41
C GLY A 6 1.76 8.15 -17.65
N LEU A 7 0.78 9.03 -17.46
CA LEU A 7 0.02 9.64 -18.56
C LEU A 7 0.86 10.49 -19.52
N LYS A 8 1.97 11.10 -19.05
CA LYS A 8 2.79 12.01 -19.86
C LYS A 8 3.97 11.33 -20.55
N LYS A 9 4.51 10.25 -19.98
CA LYS A 9 5.78 9.66 -20.42
C LYS A 9 5.68 8.21 -20.86
N ALA A 10 4.67 7.47 -20.42
CA ALA A 10 4.60 6.04 -20.68
C ALA A 10 3.79 5.75 -21.94
N THR A 11 4.28 4.81 -22.72
CA THR A 11 3.50 4.10 -23.73
C THR A 11 3.40 2.65 -23.26
N GLY A 12 2.19 2.06 -23.29
CA GLY A 12 1.95 0.70 -22.81
C GLY A 12 1.49 0.60 -21.35
N LEU A 13 1.77 -0.54 -20.71
CA LEU A 13 1.27 -0.91 -19.38
C LEU A 13 2.27 -0.56 -18.27
N LEU A 14 1.80 0.08 -17.21
CA LEU A 14 2.59 0.36 -16.00
C LEU A 14 1.87 -0.15 -14.76
N HIS A 15 2.63 -0.71 -13.82
CA HIS A 15 2.19 -0.85 -12.44
C HIS A 15 2.65 0.34 -11.61
N LEU A 16 1.74 0.92 -10.82
CA LEU A 16 2.00 2.06 -9.94
C LEU A 16 1.73 1.62 -8.49
N ALA A 17 2.69 0.91 -7.90
CA ALA A 17 2.59 0.36 -6.54
C ALA A 17 3.23 1.29 -5.51
N GLY A 18 2.92 1.10 -4.22
CA GLY A 18 3.74 1.67 -3.16
C GLY A 18 5.13 1.00 -3.10
N PRO A 19 6.10 1.58 -2.38
CA PRO A 19 7.46 1.04 -2.32
C PRO A 19 7.58 -0.20 -1.40
N GLU A 20 6.49 -0.60 -0.73
CA GLU A 20 6.48 -1.61 0.32
C GLU A 20 5.48 -2.73 -0.01
N SER A 21 5.87 -3.96 0.27
CA SER A 21 4.97 -5.12 0.29
C SER A 21 4.47 -5.34 1.71
N LEU A 22 3.22 -4.98 1.96
CA LEU A 22 2.60 -5.07 3.29
C LEU A 22 1.36 -5.97 3.25
N SER A 23 1.19 -6.80 4.27
CA SER A 23 -0.08 -7.46 4.52
C SER A 23 -1.09 -6.47 5.09
N ARG A 24 -2.38 -6.86 5.10
CA ARG A 24 -3.43 -6.06 5.76
C ARG A 24 -3.18 -5.90 7.26
N TYR A 25 -2.54 -6.91 7.87
CA TYR A 25 -2.17 -6.88 9.28
C TYR A 25 -1.11 -5.83 9.54
N ASP A 26 -0.04 -5.79 8.72
CA ASP A 26 1.03 -4.79 8.84
C ASP A 26 0.50 -3.37 8.71
N VAL A 27 -0.43 -3.14 7.77
CA VAL A 27 -1.12 -1.85 7.62
C VAL A 27 -1.89 -1.47 8.88
N GLY A 28 -2.59 -2.42 9.51
CA GLY A 28 -3.32 -2.18 10.76
C GLY A 28 -2.40 -1.82 11.92
N CYS A 29 -1.30 -2.54 12.10
CA CYS A 29 -0.30 -2.24 13.13
C CYS A 29 0.37 -0.88 12.89
N ASN A 30 0.76 -0.58 11.65
CA ASN A 30 1.34 0.72 11.29
C ASN A 30 0.36 1.86 11.60
N LEU A 31 -0.93 1.69 11.29
CA LEU A 31 -1.94 2.68 11.62
C LEU A 31 -2.09 2.87 13.15
N ALA A 32 -2.10 1.79 13.93
CA ALA A 32 -2.18 1.87 15.39
C ALA A 32 -1.01 2.67 15.98
N ARG A 33 0.23 2.40 15.50
CA ARG A 33 1.43 3.17 15.87
C ARG A 33 1.31 4.65 15.53
N ILE A 34 0.85 4.97 14.32
CA ILE A 34 0.69 6.34 13.85
C ILE A 34 -0.35 7.10 14.69
N LEU A 35 -1.42 6.42 15.10
CA LEU A 35 -2.48 7.01 15.93
C LEU A 35 -2.13 7.06 17.42
N GLY A 36 -1.03 6.44 17.85
CA GLY A 36 -0.64 6.36 19.26
C GLY A 36 -1.57 5.49 20.11
N VAL A 37 -2.23 4.51 19.50
CA VAL A 37 -3.10 3.54 20.19
C VAL A 37 -2.40 2.19 20.33
N ASP A 38 -2.89 1.36 21.25
CA ASP A 38 -2.30 0.04 21.53
C ASP A 38 -2.37 -0.90 20.30
N GLU A 39 -1.21 -1.20 19.70
CA GLU A 39 -1.10 -2.09 18.55
C GLU A 39 -1.44 -3.55 18.87
N THR A 40 -1.37 -3.97 20.14
CA THR A 40 -1.67 -5.35 20.55
C THR A 40 -3.14 -5.71 20.41
N LEU A 41 -4.00 -4.69 20.25
CA LEU A 41 -5.42 -4.85 19.93
C LEU A 41 -5.65 -5.26 18.46
N VAL A 42 -4.67 -5.08 17.57
CA VAL A 42 -4.73 -5.57 16.20
C VAL A 42 -4.42 -7.07 16.22
N ARG A 43 -5.44 -7.90 16.07
CA ARG A 43 -5.29 -9.36 16.05
C ARG A 43 -5.14 -9.89 14.63
N GLY A 44 -4.05 -10.62 14.40
CA GLY A 44 -3.83 -11.33 13.14
C GLY A 44 -4.80 -12.50 12.98
N CYS A 45 -5.14 -12.81 11.73
CA CYS A 45 -5.84 -14.03 11.34
C CYS A 45 -5.40 -14.44 9.94
N LEU A 46 -5.72 -15.67 9.54
CA LEU A 46 -5.50 -16.13 8.17
C LEU A 46 -6.67 -15.71 7.29
N GLN A 47 -6.40 -15.31 6.04
CA GLN A 47 -7.49 -15.00 5.10
C GLN A 47 -8.46 -16.18 4.97
N ALA A 48 -7.97 -17.42 4.98
CA ALA A 48 -8.77 -18.63 4.82
C ALA A 48 -9.82 -18.81 5.92
N GLU A 49 -9.64 -18.17 7.08
CA GLU A 49 -10.57 -18.20 8.21
C GLU A 49 -11.69 -17.15 8.07
N VAL A 50 -11.56 -16.23 7.10
CA VAL A 50 -12.53 -15.16 6.86
C VAL A 50 -13.49 -15.56 5.74
N LYS A 51 -14.78 -15.67 6.05
CA LYS A 51 -15.83 -15.91 5.05
C LYS A 51 -15.98 -14.69 4.14
N MET A 52 -15.59 -14.83 2.88
CA MET A 52 -15.59 -13.75 1.88
C MET A 52 -16.48 -14.13 0.70
N ALA A 53 -17.19 -13.15 0.13
CA ALA A 53 -18.07 -13.39 -1.02
C ALA A 53 -17.30 -13.80 -2.30
N ALA A 54 -16.03 -13.41 -2.41
CA ALA A 54 -15.19 -13.72 -3.57
C ALA A 54 -13.80 -14.19 -3.11
N PRO A 55 -13.16 -15.13 -3.85
CA PRO A 55 -11.79 -15.55 -3.60
C PRO A 55 -10.84 -14.35 -3.59
N ARG A 56 -9.86 -14.37 -2.67
CA ARG A 56 -8.81 -13.34 -2.61
C ARG A 56 -7.46 -14.00 -2.86
N PRO A 57 -6.66 -13.48 -3.81
CA PRO A 57 -5.29 -13.94 -3.97
C PRO A 57 -4.49 -13.63 -2.70
N ARG A 58 -3.55 -14.52 -2.39
CA ARG A 58 -2.67 -14.40 -1.22
C ARG A 58 -1.72 -13.22 -1.35
N ASP A 59 -1.21 -13.02 -2.56
CA ASP A 59 -0.23 -11.99 -2.89
C ASP A 59 -0.79 -11.09 -4.00
N LEU A 60 -0.67 -9.79 -3.78
CA LEU A 60 -1.11 -8.72 -4.68
C LEU A 60 0.01 -7.70 -4.91
N THR A 61 1.26 -8.06 -4.61
CA THR A 61 2.43 -7.25 -4.92
C THR A 61 2.55 -7.06 -6.43
N MET A 62 3.10 -5.91 -6.83
CA MET A 62 3.27 -5.55 -8.23
C MET A 62 4.72 -5.19 -8.50
N ILE A 63 5.22 -5.65 -9.65
CA ILE A 63 6.53 -5.25 -10.16
C ILE A 63 6.37 -3.90 -10.87
N ASP A 64 7.02 -2.87 -10.38
CA ASP A 64 6.86 -1.47 -10.80
C ASP A 64 8.15 -0.86 -11.38
N GLN A 65 9.16 -1.68 -11.69
CA GLN A 65 10.48 -1.25 -12.18
C GLN A 65 10.40 -0.27 -13.36
N LEU A 66 9.47 -0.50 -14.30
CA LEU A 66 9.27 0.39 -15.44
C LEU A 66 8.76 1.78 -15.02
N ALA A 67 7.85 1.83 -14.04
CA ALA A 67 7.38 3.11 -13.51
C ALA A 67 8.52 3.84 -12.79
N GLN A 68 9.30 3.12 -11.97
CA GLN A 68 10.45 3.69 -11.26
C GLN A 68 11.48 4.29 -12.22
N ALA A 69 11.80 3.58 -13.31
CA ALA A 69 12.72 4.05 -14.35
C ALA A 69 12.24 5.35 -15.04
N LEU A 70 10.93 5.57 -15.11
CA LEU A 70 10.33 6.80 -15.67
C LEU A 70 10.28 7.97 -14.68
N GLY A 71 10.70 7.75 -13.43
CA GLY A 71 10.71 8.73 -12.33
C GLY A 71 9.52 8.64 -11.38
N TYR A 72 8.77 7.53 -11.40
CA TYR A 72 7.73 7.28 -10.40
C TYR A 72 8.42 6.97 -9.07
N SER A 73 8.12 7.78 -8.06
CA SER A 73 8.70 7.67 -6.72
C SER A 73 7.55 7.86 -5.72
N PRO A 74 6.90 6.75 -5.32
CA PRO A 74 5.88 6.77 -4.29
C PRO A 74 6.52 6.96 -2.91
N VAL A 75 5.73 7.46 -1.97
CA VAL A 75 6.10 7.55 -0.55
C VAL A 75 5.74 6.24 0.16
N THR A 76 6.31 6.01 1.34
CA THR A 76 5.94 4.87 2.17
C THR A 76 4.49 4.98 2.65
N MET A 77 3.92 3.86 3.09
CA MET A 77 2.58 3.83 3.66
C MET A 77 2.50 4.72 4.91
N GLU A 78 3.53 4.69 5.76
CA GLU A 78 3.59 5.51 6.96
C GLU A 78 3.59 7.00 6.63
N GLU A 79 4.43 7.43 5.69
CA GLU A 79 4.46 8.82 5.22
C GLU A 79 3.11 9.25 4.63
N ALA A 80 2.50 8.40 3.81
CA ALA A 80 1.19 8.67 3.21
C ALA A 80 0.10 8.82 4.28
N LEU A 81 0.06 7.93 5.27
CA LEU A 81 -0.92 7.96 6.35
C LEU A 81 -0.74 9.18 7.25
N LYS A 82 0.50 9.50 7.66
CA LYS A 82 0.78 10.72 8.44
C LYS A 82 0.32 11.97 7.71
N ASN A 83 0.62 12.06 6.41
CA ASN A 83 0.20 13.18 5.58
C ASN A 83 -1.32 13.28 5.41
N LYS A 84 -2.09 12.19 5.46
CA LYS A 84 -3.54 12.24 5.31
C LYS A 84 -4.30 12.43 6.61
N ILE A 85 -3.83 11.81 7.70
CA ILE A 85 -4.50 11.84 9.00
C ILE A 85 -4.25 13.17 9.71
N PHE A 86 -3.04 13.74 9.54
CA PHE A 86 -2.63 14.96 10.23
C PHE A 86 -2.52 16.18 9.33
N ALA A 87 -2.80 16.07 8.02
CA ALA A 87 -3.04 17.27 7.21
C ALA A 87 -4.36 17.92 7.64
N LYS A 88 -4.25 19.17 8.08
CA LYS A 88 -5.40 20.07 8.27
C LYS A 88 -6.04 20.42 6.93
#